data_AF-A0AAD9N6C6-F1
#
_entry.id   AF-A0AAD9N6C6-F1
#
_cell.length_a   1.000
_cell.length_b   1.000
_cell.length_c   1.000
_cell.angle_alpha   90.00
_cell.angle_beta   90.00
_cell.angle_gamma   90.00
#
_symmetry.space_group_name_H-M   'P 1'
#
loop_
_entity.id
_entity.type
_entity.pdbx_description
1 polymer ?
#
loop_
_entity_poly.entity_id
_entity_poly.type
_entity_poly.pdbx_seq_one_letter_code
_entity_poly.pdbx_strand_id
1 'polypeptide(L)'
;MRYKERLVFLFIGAWFLCSFIGVYIYRILSTVDQQQQQTRIVFHRRDPGLGRQSGLTALRLWSRLVAHNETASRLTEEFLEEAMVSNRSKAVDLELIGELWKRFRSEFQGLESPILPRKLGIDELISWGHFVEYVKDMVSEPDEVIEEPEDINPVVVEYEDYSEPPYRALSKDILDLLLKITREMKEVRVPRNDLGERLNIHHTHKRKTEHVLPAWRRLQNHMRRHQLYSSTDPALDEVLHNLRIQPITGLEIKPDSGTQNKLFFRLKDGSRTLAKPKRMPIDIETPPERYQFDDFEKFYAEVASFHLDRIMGFNRVPPVVSRYINLTSEVRKFASYELEKTFYKSLEGDICFFGICEQFCDTPFAVCGTPDLIPVSMAFYLPSRTKVGRLSWENPWKQSYCRYERAPWEGDDLYCHRYVLSDDFFHRTRRLLDIIDMAVFDFIQGNLDRHHYHSFEVFQNDSDIFLYDNGRAFARAYRDDFGILMPLTQCCMIRFSTLERLLGLYLDRVSLGDKLRISLEDEIVRPLLAKRHLRAVNRRLVLVLEAVYDCITAADGDYKKVIRDDGY
;
A
#
# COMPACT_ATOMS: atom_id res chain seq x y z
N MET A 1 4.07 51.56 17.14
CA MET A 1 3.79 50.44 16.22
C MET A 1 3.38 49.23 17.05
N ARG A 2 2.27 48.57 16.70
CA ARG A 2 1.63 47.58 17.59
C ARG A 2 2.35 46.24 17.45
N TYR A 3 2.45 45.48 18.55
CA TYR A 3 3.10 44.16 18.69
C TYR A 3 2.79 43.15 17.56
N LYS A 4 1.65 43.29 16.88
CA LYS A 4 1.28 42.49 15.70
C LYS A 4 2.06 42.80 14.42
N GLU A 5 2.53 44.03 14.22
CA GLU A 5 3.33 44.42 13.04
C GLU A 5 4.77 43.88 13.15
N ARG A 6 5.36 43.90 14.36
CA ARG A 6 6.69 43.32 14.62
C ARG A 6 6.73 41.80 14.44
N LEU A 7 5.65 41.10 14.82
CA LEU A 7 5.53 39.65 14.62
C LEU A 7 5.43 39.26 13.14
N VAL A 8 4.79 40.09 12.31
CA VAL A 8 4.68 39.87 10.87
C VAL A 8 6.03 40.11 10.18
N PHE A 9 6.78 41.16 10.58
CA PHE A 9 8.13 41.39 10.06
C PHE A 9 9.13 40.30 10.49
N LEU A 10 9.04 39.79 11.72
CA LEU A 10 9.86 38.67 12.19
C LEU A 10 9.51 37.33 11.48
N PHE A 11 8.24 37.09 11.18
CA PHE A 11 7.82 35.91 10.41
C PHE A 11 8.29 35.98 8.95
N ILE A 12 8.21 37.16 8.33
CA ILE A 12 8.67 37.38 6.96
C ILE A 12 10.20 37.27 6.89
N GLY A 13 10.93 37.83 7.87
CA GLY A 13 12.39 37.74 7.95
C GLY A 13 12.89 36.30 8.15
N ALA A 14 12.28 35.53 9.05
CA ALA A 14 12.64 34.13 9.29
C ALA A 14 12.28 33.21 8.12
N TRP A 15 11.18 33.48 7.43
CA TRP A 15 10.77 32.76 6.22
C TRP A 15 11.69 33.08 5.03
N PHE A 16 12.12 34.34 4.89
CA PHE A 16 13.14 34.73 3.91
C PHE A 16 14.48 34.06 4.20
N LEU A 17 14.94 34.03 5.45
CA LEU A 17 16.22 33.40 5.81
C LEU A 17 16.23 31.88 5.51
N CYS A 18 15.14 31.16 5.84
CA CYS A 18 15.02 29.73 5.56
C CYS A 18 14.91 29.43 4.06
N SER A 19 14.22 30.29 3.30
CA SER A 19 14.06 30.13 1.86
C SER A 19 15.34 30.48 1.11
N PHE A 20 16.07 31.51 1.52
CA PHE A 20 17.32 31.90 0.88
C PHE A 20 18.44 30.89 1.15
N ILE A 21 18.60 30.42 2.40
CA ILE A 21 19.61 29.40 2.74
C ILE A 21 19.26 28.06 2.07
N GLY A 22 17.98 27.67 2.04
CA GLY A 22 17.54 26.45 1.35
C GLY A 22 17.74 26.49 -0.16
N VAL A 23 17.44 27.63 -0.81
CA VAL A 23 17.63 27.82 -2.26
C VAL A 23 19.12 27.96 -2.62
N TYR A 24 19.93 28.57 -1.74
CA TYR A 24 21.37 28.70 -1.95
C TYR A 24 22.10 27.36 -1.75
N ILE A 25 21.71 26.56 -0.74
CA ILE A 25 22.21 25.18 -0.56
C ILE A 25 21.76 24.30 -1.73
N TYR A 26 20.51 24.39 -2.19
CA TYR A 26 20.05 23.64 -3.35
C TYR A 26 20.80 24.04 -4.62
N ARG A 27 21.08 25.34 -4.83
CA ARG A 27 21.87 25.81 -5.96
C ARG A 27 23.32 25.32 -5.90
N ILE A 28 24.00 25.46 -4.75
CA ILE A 28 25.38 24.97 -4.57
C ILE A 28 25.44 23.46 -4.80
N LEU A 29 24.52 22.68 -4.22
CA LEU A 29 24.46 21.23 -4.42
C LEU A 29 24.15 20.87 -5.89
N SER A 30 23.31 21.65 -6.58
CA SER A 30 23.00 21.43 -8.00
C SER A 30 24.14 21.83 -8.95
N THR A 31 24.95 22.83 -8.59
CA THR A 31 26.14 23.22 -9.37
C THR A 31 27.33 22.30 -9.13
N VAL A 32 27.48 21.75 -7.92
CA VAL A 32 28.50 20.73 -7.60
C VAL A 32 28.19 19.40 -8.29
N ASP A 33 26.91 19.01 -8.36
CA ASP A 33 26.46 17.80 -9.08
C ASP A 33 26.62 17.91 -10.61
N GLN A 34 26.59 19.13 -11.16
CA GLN A 34 26.87 19.37 -12.58
C GLN A 34 28.36 19.39 -12.93
N GLN A 35 29.26 19.61 -11.97
CA GLN A 35 30.72 19.69 -12.23
C GLN A 35 31.52 18.45 -11.81
N GLN A 36 30.98 17.51 -11.03
CA GLN A 36 31.70 16.30 -10.61
C GLN A 36 30.94 15.00 -10.93
N GLN A 37 30.91 14.61 -12.20
CA GLN A 37 30.38 13.30 -12.62
C GLN A 37 31.36 12.11 -12.43
N GLN A 38 32.47 12.27 -11.71
CA GLN A 38 33.40 11.18 -11.43
C GLN A 38 34.04 11.28 -10.04
N THR A 39 33.29 11.02 -8.95
CA THR A 39 33.85 10.40 -7.73
C THR A 39 32.75 9.91 -6.78
N ARG A 40 32.77 8.61 -6.44
CA ARG A 40 31.97 8.03 -5.34
C ARG A 40 32.47 8.61 -4.01
N ILE A 41 31.71 9.50 -3.40
CA ILE A 41 31.89 9.86 -1.98
C ILE A 41 30.86 9.08 -1.14
N VAL A 42 31.36 8.18 -0.30
CA VAL A 42 30.58 7.43 0.69
C VAL A 42 30.29 8.34 1.88
N PHE A 43 29.05 8.78 2.06
CA PHE A 43 28.63 9.43 3.29
C PHE A 43 28.29 8.38 4.36
N HIS A 44 29.07 8.35 5.44
CA HIS A 44 28.65 7.69 6.68
C HIS A 44 27.41 8.40 7.24
N ARG A 45 26.29 7.68 7.32
CA ARG A 45 25.03 8.14 7.93
C ARG A 45 25.26 8.75 9.32
N ARG A 46 25.12 10.06 9.43
CA ARG A 46 24.48 10.69 10.60
C ARG A 46 23.15 11.29 10.16
N ASP A 47 22.19 11.11 11.06
CA ASP A 47 20.74 11.14 10.89
C ASP A 47 20.19 12.50 10.38
N PRO A 48 19.53 12.56 9.19
CA PRO A 48 18.88 13.77 8.67
C PRO A 48 17.65 14.19 9.50
N GLY A 49 17.14 13.31 10.36
CA GLY A 49 15.97 13.56 11.20
C GLY A 49 16.22 14.59 12.31
N LEU A 50 17.46 14.77 12.75
CA LEU A 50 17.81 15.76 13.77
C LEU A 50 17.72 17.20 13.26
N GLY A 51 17.96 17.48 11.97
CA GLY A 51 18.05 18.85 11.42
C GLY A 51 16.73 19.62 11.36
N ARG A 52 15.60 18.94 11.12
CA ARG A 52 14.29 19.60 11.00
C ARG A 52 13.67 19.95 12.36
N GLN A 53 13.82 19.09 13.36
CA GLN A 53 13.33 19.36 14.71
C GLN A 53 14.21 20.35 15.47
N SER A 54 15.53 20.32 15.24
CA SER A 54 16.47 21.30 15.83
C SER A 54 16.26 22.70 15.26
N GLY A 55 16.01 22.87 13.96
CA GLY A 55 15.76 24.19 13.34
C GLY A 55 14.51 24.91 13.87
N LEU A 56 13.38 24.19 14.02
CA LEU A 56 12.13 24.74 14.59
C LEU A 56 12.26 25.09 16.07
N THR A 57 13.07 24.34 16.81
CA THR A 57 13.33 24.57 18.23
C THR A 57 14.28 25.75 18.42
N ALA A 58 15.32 25.87 17.59
CA ALA A 58 16.21 27.02 17.52
C ALA A 58 15.47 28.31 17.15
N LEU A 59 14.54 28.26 16.18
CA LEU A 59 13.67 29.39 15.81
C LEU A 59 12.79 29.87 16.97
N ARG A 60 12.21 28.93 17.74
CA ARG A 60 11.39 29.27 18.91
C ARG A 60 12.23 29.87 20.04
N LEU A 61 13.43 29.34 20.28
CA LEU A 61 14.38 29.91 21.25
C LEU A 61 14.87 31.30 20.83
N TRP A 62 15.23 31.49 19.56
CA TRP A 62 15.65 32.77 19.00
C TRP A 62 14.56 33.83 19.11
N SER A 63 13.31 33.48 18.76
CA SER A 63 12.17 34.38 18.89
C SER A 63 11.91 34.83 20.33
N ARG A 64 12.18 33.97 21.33
CA ARG A 64 12.05 34.30 22.75
C ARG A 64 13.23 35.15 23.24
N LEU A 65 14.43 34.91 22.73
CA LEU A 65 15.63 35.67 23.09
C LEU A 65 15.52 37.12 22.58
N VAL A 66 15.12 37.30 21.31
CA VAL A 66 14.91 38.63 20.70
C VAL A 66 13.77 39.40 21.35
N ALA A 67 12.71 38.71 21.80
CA ALA A 67 11.58 39.35 22.46
C ALA A 67 11.91 39.93 23.86
N HIS A 68 12.99 39.47 24.49
CA HIS A 68 13.31 39.80 25.88
C HIS A 68 14.71 40.40 26.07
N ASN A 69 15.51 40.55 25.01
CA ASN A 69 16.83 41.15 25.06
C ASN A 69 16.97 42.22 23.96
N GLU A 70 17.03 43.48 24.39
CA GLU A 70 17.06 44.66 23.52
C GLU A 70 18.31 44.69 22.63
N THR A 71 19.45 44.18 23.13
CA THR A 71 20.69 44.04 22.37
C THR A 71 20.57 42.98 21.27
N ALA A 72 19.93 41.83 21.56
CA ALA A 72 19.69 40.78 20.57
C ALA A 72 18.69 41.24 19.49
N SER A 73 17.70 42.04 19.86
CA SER A 73 16.75 42.65 18.91
C SER A 73 17.46 43.62 17.97
N ARG A 74 18.33 44.49 18.49
CA ARG A 74 19.07 45.47 17.68
C ARG A 74 20.03 44.79 16.70
N LEU A 75 20.78 43.79 17.13
CA LEU A 75 21.68 43.02 16.24
C LEU A 75 20.91 42.25 15.16
N THR A 76 19.69 41.77 15.47
CA THR A 76 18.83 41.12 14.48
C THR A 76 18.29 42.11 13.45
N GLU A 77 17.96 43.34 13.87
CA GLU A 77 17.53 44.41 12.96
C GLU A 77 18.68 44.89 12.06
N GLU A 78 19.88 45.10 12.60
CA GLU A 78 21.09 45.45 11.82
C GLU A 78 21.42 44.37 10.76
N PHE A 79 21.34 43.09 11.13
CA PHE A 79 21.57 41.98 10.20
C PHE A 79 20.52 41.91 9.07
N LEU A 80 19.25 42.21 9.38
CA LEU A 80 18.17 42.19 8.40
C LEU A 80 18.24 43.38 7.44
N GLU A 81 18.64 44.57 7.91
CA GLU A 81 18.83 45.73 7.05
C GLU A 81 19.97 45.50 6.04
N GLU A 82 21.11 44.93 6.47
CA GLU A 82 22.22 44.64 5.55
C GLU A 82 21.95 43.48 4.60
N ALA A 83 21.26 42.43 5.05
CA ALA A 83 20.83 41.33 4.17
C ALA A 83 19.87 41.83 3.07
N MET A 84 19.04 42.83 3.38
CA MET A 84 18.18 43.48 2.38
C MET A 84 18.95 44.38 1.42
N VAL A 85 20.09 44.95 1.82
CA VAL A 85 21.00 45.72 0.96
C VAL A 85 21.82 44.79 0.04
N SER A 86 22.35 43.67 0.56
CA SER A 86 23.10 42.65 -0.18
C SER A 86 22.28 41.95 -1.28
N ASN A 87 20.98 41.77 -1.06
CA ASN A 87 20.08 41.18 -2.07
C ASN A 87 19.91 42.06 -3.33
N ARG A 88 20.33 43.34 -3.29
CA ARG A 88 20.37 44.22 -4.47
C ARG A 88 21.69 44.17 -5.24
N SER A 89 22.80 43.74 -4.63
CA SER A 89 24.14 43.68 -5.26
C SER A 89 24.58 42.27 -5.68
N LYS A 90 23.80 41.22 -5.38
CA LYS A 90 24.13 39.79 -5.67
C LYS A 90 25.51 39.35 -5.16
N ALA A 91 26.01 39.96 -4.10
CA ALA A 91 27.16 39.47 -3.34
C ALA A 91 26.85 39.58 -1.86
N VAL A 92 26.94 38.45 -1.14
CA VAL A 92 26.84 38.41 0.33
C VAL A 92 28.26 38.52 0.87
N ASP A 93 28.52 39.54 1.68
CA ASP A 93 29.82 39.76 2.31
C ASP A 93 30.02 38.78 3.48
N LEU A 94 30.73 37.70 3.21
CA LEU A 94 31.02 36.63 4.18
C LEU A 94 32.06 37.02 5.24
N GLU A 95 32.75 38.15 5.05
CA GLU A 95 33.70 38.70 6.02
C GLU A 95 32.92 39.43 7.11
N LEU A 96 31.95 40.25 6.72
CA LEU A 96 31.04 40.97 7.61
C LEU A 96 30.18 40.05 8.47
N ILE A 97 29.63 38.97 7.90
CA ILE A 97 28.88 37.94 8.66
C ILE A 97 29.77 37.29 9.73
N GLY A 98 31.06 37.08 9.42
CA GLY A 98 32.04 36.56 10.37
C GLY A 98 32.34 37.53 11.52
N GLU A 99 32.43 38.83 11.24
CA GLU A 99 32.65 39.85 12.26
C GLU A 99 31.45 40.03 13.19
N LEU A 100 30.23 40.06 12.64
CA LEU A 100 28.99 40.15 13.42
C LEU A 100 28.84 38.94 14.35
N TRP A 101 29.23 37.74 13.89
CA TRP A 101 29.22 36.53 14.72
C TRP A 101 30.27 36.57 15.84
N LYS A 102 31.47 37.09 15.58
CA LYS A 102 32.50 37.28 16.62
C LYS A 102 32.03 38.27 17.69
N ARG A 103 31.37 39.36 17.28
CA ARG A 103 30.79 40.37 18.18
C ARG A 103 29.70 39.76 19.05
N PHE A 104 28.76 39.03 18.44
CA PHE A 104 27.71 38.29 19.14
C PHE A 104 28.27 37.30 20.18
N ARG A 105 29.31 36.53 19.81
CA ARG A 105 29.97 35.57 20.71
C ARG A 105 30.65 36.26 21.89
N SER A 106 31.25 37.45 21.68
CA SER A 106 31.90 38.21 22.77
C SER A 106 30.92 38.84 23.77
N GLU A 107 29.74 39.29 23.32
CA GLU A 107 28.76 39.92 24.22
C GLU A 107 27.94 38.90 25.03
N PHE A 108 27.87 37.65 24.58
CA PHE A 108 27.11 36.58 25.24
C PHE A 108 27.98 35.57 26.03
N GLN A 109 29.31 35.76 26.08
CA GLN A 109 30.17 35.06 27.03
C GLN A 109 29.96 35.64 28.44
N GLY A 110 29.01 35.07 29.19
CA GLY A 110 28.80 35.39 30.62
C GLY A 110 27.36 35.40 31.11
N LEU A 111 26.37 35.13 30.26
CA LEU A 111 24.95 35.09 30.66
C LEU A 111 24.58 33.75 31.32
N GLU A 112 24.76 33.65 32.64
CA GLU A 112 24.00 32.70 33.46
C GLU A 112 22.58 33.24 33.65
N SER A 113 21.71 33.05 32.65
CA SER A 113 20.29 33.39 32.75
C SER A 113 19.46 32.17 33.20
N PRO A 114 18.61 32.30 34.23
CA PRO A 114 17.80 31.19 34.77
C PRO A 114 16.63 30.77 33.87
N ILE A 115 16.56 31.25 32.63
CA ILE A 115 15.40 31.09 31.73
C ILE A 115 15.61 30.01 30.65
N LEU A 116 16.79 29.39 30.56
CA LEU A 116 17.06 28.27 29.64
C LEU A 116 16.97 26.89 30.35
N PRO A 117 16.12 25.95 29.88
CA PRO A 117 16.09 24.60 30.43
C PRO A 117 17.44 23.89 30.17
N ARG A 118 18.01 23.29 31.22
CA ARG A 118 19.29 22.54 31.27
C ARG A 118 19.48 21.37 30.28
N LYS A 119 18.63 21.19 29.26
CA LYS A 119 18.67 20.06 28.31
C LYS A 119 18.94 20.41 26.84
N LEU A 120 19.10 21.68 26.48
CA LEU A 120 19.74 22.07 25.21
C LEU A 120 20.87 23.04 25.55
N GLY A 121 22.08 22.51 25.63
CA GLY A 121 23.28 23.26 25.98
C GLY A 121 23.72 24.18 24.85
N ILE A 122 24.42 25.25 25.23
CA ILE A 122 25.19 26.17 24.40
C ILE A 122 26.05 25.45 23.32
N ASP A 123 26.34 24.16 23.52
CA ASP A 123 27.07 23.28 22.63
C ASP A 123 26.43 23.08 21.23
N GLU A 124 25.10 23.12 21.09
CA GLU A 124 24.45 23.00 19.77
C GLU A 124 24.56 24.29 18.93
N LEU A 125 24.65 25.45 19.57
CA LEU A 125 24.92 26.74 18.89
C LEU A 125 26.39 26.85 18.49
N ILE A 126 27.30 26.26 19.26
CA ILE A 126 28.73 26.17 18.92
C ILE A 126 28.93 25.23 17.71
N SER A 127 28.22 24.10 17.66
CA SER A 127 28.22 23.15 16.52
C SER A 127 27.85 23.79 15.18
N TRP A 128 26.87 24.70 15.16
CA TRP A 128 26.54 25.49 13.96
C TRP A 128 27.64 26.48 13.55
N GLY A 129 28.40 27.03 14.51
CA GLY A 129 29.57 27.86 14.22
C GLY A 129 30.69 27.09 13.52
N HIS A 130 30.94 25.84 13.93
CA HIS A 130 31.91 24.95 13.26
C HIS A 130 31.45 24.56 11.84
N PHE A 131 30.15 24.42 11.61
CA PHE A 131 29.60 24.14 10.28
C PHE A 131 29.81 25.32 9.31
N VAL A 132 29.72 26.56 9.79
CA VAL A 132 29.98 27.76 8.95
C VAL A 132 31.47 27.92 8.63
N GLU A 133 32.39 27.62 9.56
CA GLU A 133 33.82 27.61 9.26
C GLU A 133 34.21 26.48 8.30
N TYR A 134 33.62 25.30 8.44
CA TYR A 134 33.84 24.17 7.52
C TYR A 134 33.41 24.49 6.08
N VAL A 135 32.32 25.24 5.90
CA VAL A 135 31.87 25.70 4.57
C VAL A 135 32.78 26.81 4.02
N LYS A 136 33.43 27.61 4.88
CA LYS A 136 34.44 28.59 4.44
C LYS A 136 35.66 27.90 3.84
N ASP A 137 36.17 26.86 4.51
CA ASP A 137 37.34 26.11 4.04
C ASP A 137 37.09 25.40 2.69
N MET A 138 35.88 24.87 2.46
CA MET A 138 35.54 24.22 1.18
C MET A 138 35.46 25.18 -0.02
N VAL A 139 35.32 26.49 0.19
CA VAL A 139 35.15 27.50 -0.88
C VAL A 139 36.48 28.20 -1.21
N SER A 140 37.55 27.92 -0.47
CA SER A 140 38.84 28.63 -0.57
C SER A 140 39.97 27.91 -1.31
N GLU A 141 39.72 26.79 -2.00
CA GLU A 141 40.74 26.18 -2.86
C GLU A 141 40.71 26.79 -4.28
N PRO A 142 41.84 27.30 -4.81
CA PRO A 142 41.87 27.95 -6.12
C PRO A 142 41.90 26.95 -7.29
N ASP A 143 41.24 27.34 -8.39
CA ASP A 143 41.04 26.60 -9.64
C ASP A 143 42.35 26.01 -10.24
N GLU A 144 42.43 24.68 -10.34
CA GLU A 144 43.34 24.01 -11.28
C GLU A 144 42.63 23.85 -12.64
N VAL A 145 43.25 24.41 -13.68
CA VAL A 145 42.79 24.37 -15.07
C VAL A 145 42.91 22.94 -15.61
N ILE A 146 41.78 22.31 -15.95
CA ILE A 146 41.73 21.02 -16.65
C ILE A 146 41.30 21.28 -18.10
N GLU A 147 42.14 20.88 -19.06
CA GLU A 147 41.89 20.95 -20.50
C GLU A 147 40.74 20.01 -20.93
N GLU A 148 39.89 20.48 -21.85
CA GLU A 148 38.74 19.73 -22.38
C GLU A 148 39.17 18.52 -23.25
N PRO A 149 38.61 17.31 -23.05
CA PRO A 149 38.70 16.26 -24.05
C PRO A 149 37.53 16.35 -25.04
N GLU A 150 37.89 16.36 -26.32
CA GLU A 150 37.00 16.17 -27.47
C GLU A 150 36.31 14.77 -27.44
N ASP A 151 35.12 14.73 -28.04
CA ASP A 151 34.27 13.56 -28.35
C ASP A 151 33.58 12.81 -27.19
N ILE A 152 32.42 13.33 -26.77
CA ILE A 152 31.37 12.53 -26.11
C ILE A 152 30.32 12.15 -27.16
N ASN A 153 30.39 10.91 -27.64
CA ASN A 153 29.26 10.27 -28.32
C ASN A 153 28.04 10.29 -27.39
N PRO A 154 26.85 10.68 -27.86
CA PRO A 154 25.66 10.67 -27.01
C PRO A 154 25.41 9.24 -26.52
N VAL A 155 25.43 9.06 -25.20
CA VAL A 155 24.97 7.85 -24.54
C VAL A 155 23.51 7.68 -24.92
N VAL A 156 23.26 6.78 -25.87
CA VAL A 156 21.95 6.21 -26.11
C VAL A 156 21.59 5.49 -24.82
N VAL A 157 20.70 6.09 -24.03
CA VAL A 157 20.00 5.36 -22.98
C VAL A 157 19.06 4.42 -23.72
N GLU A 158 19.54 3.21 -24.01
CA GLU A 158 18.67 2.11 -24.39
C GLU A 158 17.73 1.87 -23.20
N TYR A 159 16.45 2.19 -23.38
CA TYR A 159 15.40 1.68 -22.51
C TYR A 159 15.49 0.15 -22.57
N GLU A 160 15.89 -0.46 -21.45
CA GLU A 160 15.94 -1.91 -21.32
C GLU A 160 14.62 -2.55 -21.79
N ASP A 161 14.83 -3.61 -22.55
CA ASP A 161 13.90 -4.47 -23.26
C ASP A 161 12.57 -4.72 -22.53
N TYR A 162 11.49 -4.80 -23.33
CA TYR A 162 10.18 -5.36 -22.95
C TYR A 162 10.31 -6.87 -22.71
N SER A 163 11.23 -7.29 -21.82
CA SER A 163 11.36 -8.69 -21.45
C SER A 163 10.04 -9.16 -20.88
N GLU A 164 9.44 -10.17 -21.50
CA GLU A 164 8.22 -10.76 -20.98
C GLU A 164 8.51 -11.37 -19.61
N PRO A 165 7.56 -11.38 -18.64
CA PRO A 165 7.82 -12.01 -17.36
C PRO A 165 8.26 -13.46 -17.57
N PRO A 166 9.27 -13.95 -16.82
CA PRO A 166 9.90 -15.23 -17.12
C PRO A 166 8.86 -16.35 -17.19
N TYR A 167 8.94 -17.15 -18.25
CA TYR A 167 8.17 -18.39 -18.35
C TYR A 167 8.77 -19.43 -17.39
N ARG A 168 7.92 -20.22 -16.74
CA ARG A 168 8.32 -21.32 -15.86
C ARG A 168 7.37 -22.49 -16.08
N ALA A 169 7.94 -23.69 -16.14
CA ALA A 169 7.20 -24.94 -16.21
C ALA A 169 7.73 -25.88 -15.11
N LEU A 170 6.86 -26.74 -14.58
CA LEU A 170 7.29 -27.77 -13.66
C LEU A 170 8.19 -28.78 -14.38
N SER A 171 9.24 -29.23 -13.70
CA SER A 171 10.01 -30.38 -14.16
C SER A 171 9.12 -31.63 -14.18
N LYS A 172 9.45 -32.56 -15.07
CA LYS A 172 8.68 -33.80 -15.23
C LYS A 172 8.64 -34.62 -13.94
N ASP A 173 9.76 -34.69 -13.22
CA ASP A 173 9.88 -35.47 -11.99
C ASP A 173 8.99 -34.93 -10.87
N ILE A 174 8.93 -33.59 -10.71
CA ILE A 174 8.04 -32.94 -9.74
C ILE A 174 6.58 -33.22 -10.11
N LEU A 175 6.24 -33.06 -11.40
CA LEU A 175 4.88 -33.28 -11.87
C LEU A 175 4.42 -34.73 -11.67
N ASP A 176 5.27 -35.71 -12.03
CA ASP A 176 4.97 -37.13 -11.90
C ASP A 176 4.78 -37.52 -10.42
N LEU A 177 5.60 -36.97 -9.50
CA LEU A 177 5.45 -37.20 -8.07
C LEU A 177 4.13 -36.62 -7.54
N LEU A 178 3.83 -35.35 -7.83
CA LEU A 178 2.59 -34.71 -7.36
C LEU A 178 1.34 -35.42 -7.92
N LEU A 179 1.39 -35.87 -9.18
CA LEU A 179 0.32 -36.65 -9.80
C LEU A 179 0.13 -38.01 -9.12
N LYS A 180 1.22 -38.72 -8.81
CA LYS A 180 1.17 -39.99 -8.08
C LYS A 180 0.52 -39.80 -6.71
N ILE A 181 1.00 -38.84 -5.92
CA ILE A 181 0.47 -38.54 -4.59
C ILE A 181 -1.02 -38.16 -4.68
N THR A 182 -1.39 -37.32 -5.64
CA THR A 182 -2.79 -36.90 -5.82
C THR A 182 -3.70 -38.08 -6.16
N ARG A 183 -3.23 -39.07 -6.93
CA ARG A 183 -3.99 -40.30 -7.21
C ARG A 183 -4.16 -41.16 -5.96
N GLU A 184 -3.08 -41.41 -5.22
CA GLU A 184 -3.12 -42.19 -3.97
C GLU A 184 -4.08 -41.55 -2.95
N MET A 185 -4.01 -40.23 -2.77
CA MET A 185 -4.88 -39.51 -1.85
C MET A 185 -6.36 -39.57 -2.27
N LYS A 186 -6.67 -39.53 -3.57
CA LYS A 186 -8.05 -39.71 -4.06
C LYS A 186 -8.67 -41.05 -3.69
N GLU A 187 -7.87 -42.12 -3.70
CA GLU A 187 -8.35 -43.47 -3.39
C GLU A 187 -8.71 -43.63 -1.92
N VAL A 188 -7.98 -42.96 -1.03
CA VAL A 188 -8.19 -43.05 0.43
C VAL A 188 -9.01 -41.89 1.01
N ARG A 189 -9.31 -40.87 0.20
CA ARG A 189 -10.04 -39.68 0.63
C ARG A 189 -11.41 -40.05 1.20
N VAL A 190 -11.78 -39.40 2.29
CA VAL A 190 -13.12 -39.52 2.88
C VAL A 190 -13.97 -38.32 2.44
N PRO A 191 -14.93 -38.47 1.52
CA PRO A 191 -15.70 -37.35 1.02
C PRO A 191 -16.51 -36.67 2.12
N ARG A 192 -16.38 -35.35 2.23
CA ARG A 192 -17.22 -34.46 3.02
C ARG A 192 -17.98 -33.53 2.09
N ASN A 193 -19.28 -33.79 1.92
CA ASN A 193 -20.17 -32.94 1.14
C ASN A 193 -20.90 -31.91 2.02
N ASP A 194 -20.18 -31.28 2.96
CA ASP A 194 -20.77 -30.27 3.84
C ASP A 194 -20.13 -28.91 3.62
N LEU A 195 -20.73 -28.05 2.81
CA LEU A 195 -20.28 -26.65 2.65
C LEU A 195 -20.51 -25.79 3.92
N GLY A 196 -20.97 -26.44 4.99
CA GLY A 196 -21.33 -25.88 6.26
C GLY A 196 -22.69 -25.19 6.25
N GLU A 197 -23.08 -24.81 7.46
CA GLU A 197 -24.33 -24.12 7.76
C GLU A 197 -24.44 -22.80 7.00
N ARG A 198 -25.67 -22.46 6.58
CA ARG A 198 -26.02 -21.18 5.94
C ARG A 198 -26.28 -20.10 6.98
N LEU A 199 -25.97 -18.85 6.67
CA LEU A 199 -26.26 -17.72 7.56
C LEU A 199 -27.77 -17.48 7.74
N ASN A 200 -28.59 -17.66 6.70
CA ASN A 200 -30.06 -17.50 6.74
C ASN A 200 -30.55 -16.23 7.49
N ILE A 201 -29.96 -15.08 7.18
CA ILE A 201 -30.05 -13.82 7.95
C ILE A 201 -31.44 -13.16 7.80
N HIS A 202 -32.06 -13.28 6.63
CA HIS A 202 -33.33 -12.65 6.32
C HIS A 202 -34.44 -13.67 6.55
N HIS A 203 -35.23 -13.48 7.61
CA HIS A 203 -36.34 -14.35 7.97
C HIS A 203 -37.35 -14.48 6.83
N THR A 204 -37.51 -15.70 6.32
CA THR A 204 -38.65 -16.09 5.49
C THR A 204 -39.37 -17.23 6.20
N HIS A 205 -40.66 -17.06 6.51
CA HIS A 205 -41.44 -18.09 7.18
C HIS A 205 -41.52 -19.41 6.39
N LYS A 206 -41.20 -19.42 5.08
CA LYS A 206 -41.13 -20.62 4.21
C LYS A 206 -40.06 -20.44 3.12
N ARG A 207 -39.31 -21.50 2.76
CA ARG A 207 -38.36 -21.49 1.61
C ARG A 207 -39.02 -21.04 0.29
N LYS A 208 -40.31 -21.31 0.10
CA LYS A 208 -41.09 -20.89 -1.08
C LYS A 208 -41.17 -19.36 -1.26
N THR A 209 -40.93 -18.55 -0.22
CA THR A 209 -40.97 -17.08 -0.31
C THR A 209 -39.61 -16.44 -0.50
N GLU A 210 -38.51 -17.22 -0.54
CA GLU A 210 -37.15 -16.67 -0.71
C GLU A 210 -36.95 -16.04 -2.09
N HIS A 211 -37.60 -16.56 -3.14
CA HIS A 211 -37.58 -15.97 -4.49
C HIS A 211 -38.18 -14.56 -4.57
N VAL A 212 -38.93 -14.13 -3.56
CA VAL A 212 -39.51 -12.78 -3.49
C VAL A 212 -38.50 -11.76 -2.93
N LEU A 213 -37.43 -12.23 -2.28
CA LEU A 213 -36.39 -11.36 -1.77
C LEU A 213 -35.53 -10.81 -2.93
N PRO A 214 -35.06 -9.54 -2.84
CA PRO A 214 -34.06 -9.02 -3.76
C PRO A 214 -32.80 -9.90 -3.80
N ALA A 215 -32.15 -9.96 -4.96
CA ALA A 215 -30.96 -10.77 -5.22
C ALA A 215 -29.92 -10.72 -4.09
N TRP A 216 -29.57 -9.50 -3.66
CA TRP A 216 -28.58 -9.26 -2.62
C TRP A 216 -28.95 -9.87 -1.26
N ARG A 217 -30.25 -9.96 -0.93
CA ARG A 217 -30.71 -10.63 0.31
C ARG A 217 -30.65 -12.14 0.16
N ARG A 218 -31.03 -12.68 -1.00
CA ARG A 218 -30.91 -14.11 -1.29
C ARG A 218 -29.46 -14.56 -1.18
N LEU A 219 -28.54 -13.83 -1.81
CA LEU A 219 -27.11 -14.12 -1.71
C LEU A 219 -26.59 -14.07 -0.27
N GLN A 220 -27.00 -13.08 0.54
CA GLN A 220 -26.66 -13.01 1.96
C GLN A 220 -27.21 -14.19 2.78
N ASN A 221 -28.39 -14.72 2.44
CA ASN A 221 -28.92 -15.95 3.07
C ASN A 221 -28.12 -17.19 2.66
N HIS A 222 -27.66 -17.23 1.41
CA HIS A 222 -26.96 -18.37 0.83
C HIS A 222 -25.49 -18.48 1.25
N MET A 223 -24.89 -17.42 1.81
CA MET A 223 -23.57 -17.44 2.44
C MET A 223 -23.47 -18.57 3.48
N ARG A 224 -22.32 -19.26 3.50
CA ARG A 224 -22.08 -20.43 4.35
C ARG A 224 -20.82 -20.30 5.18
N ARG A 225 -20.66 -21.24 6.12
CA ARG A 225 -19.47 -21.40 6.94
C ARG A 225 -18.17 -21.50 6.13
N HIS A 226 -18.19 -22.17 4.98
CA HIS A 226 -16.98 -22.49 4.20
C HIS A 226 -16.89 -21.78 2.83
N GLN A 227 -17.80 -20.86 2.53
CA GLN A 227 -17.76 -20.04 1.30
C GLN A 227 -18.74 -18.87 1.38
N LEU A 228 -18.43 -17.76 0.73
CA LEU A 228 -19.31 -16.59 0.63
C LEU A 228 -20.42 -16.77 -0.41
N TYR A 229 -20.19 -17.58 -1.43
CA TYR A 229 -21.16 -17.83 -2.50
C TYR A 229 -20.90 -19.19 -3.13
N SER A 230 -21.92 -19.76 -3.76
CA SER A 230 -21.72 -20.90 -4.67
C SER A 230 -21.54 -20.36 -6.09
N SER A 231 -20.61 -20.92 -6.87
CA SER A 231 -20.42 -20.56 -8.28
C SER A 231 -21.65 -20.81 -9.16
N THR A 232 -22.57 -21.65 -8.70
CA THR A 232 -23.82 -22.00 -9.38
C THR A 232 -25.06 -21.29 -8.80
N ASP A 233 -24.88 -20.32 -7.90
CA ASP A 233 -25.99 -19.61 -7.26
C ASP A 233 -26.59 -18.56 -8.22
N PRO A 234 -27.86 -18.68 -8.65
CA PRO A 234 -28.46 -17.68 -9.54
C PRO A 234 -28.56 -16.28 -8.93
N ALA A 235 -28.56 -16.16 -7.59
CA ALA A 235 -28.55 -14.86 -6.93
C ALA A 235 -27.23 -14.11 -7.14
N LEU A 236 -26.13 -14.84 -7.38
CA LEU A 236 -24.81 -14.25 -7.63
C LEU A 236 -24.80 -13.48 -8.96
N ASP A 237 -25.28 -14.10 -10.03
CA ASP A 237 -25.31 -13.47 -11.35
C ASP A 237 -26.21 -12.24 -11.38
N GLU A 238 -27.36 -12.31 -10.71
CA GLU A 238 -28.27 -11.17 -10.56
C GLU A 238 -27.63 -10.04 -9.72
N VAL A 239 -26.89 -10.37 -8.65
CA VAL A 239 -26.13 -9.38 -7.87
C VAL A 239 -25.05 -8.71 -8.71
N LEU A 240 -24.25 -9.49 -9.45
CA LEU A 240 -23.21 -8.95 -10.34
C LEU A 240 -23.82 -8.02 -11.39
N HIS A 241 -24.92 -8.42 -12.02
CA HIS A 241 -25.65 -7.56 -12.96
C HIS A 241 -26.13 -6.27 -12.28
N ASN A 242 -26.77 -6.37 -11.12
CA ASN A 242 -27.30 -5.22 -10.39
C ASN A 242 -26.20 -4.23 -9.96
N LEU A 243 -25.03 -4.70 -9.52
CA LEU A 243 -23.91 -3.82 -9.18
C LEU A 243 -23.46 -2.97 -10.39
N ARG A 244 -23.54 -3.52 -11.61
CA ARG A 244 -23.19 -2.81 -12.85
C ARG A 244 -24.21 -1.75 -13.25
N ILE A 245 -25.52 -2.03 -13.09
CA ILE A 245 -26.56 -1.22 -13.72
C ILE A 245 -27.46 -0.43 -12.77
N GLN A 246 -27.55 -0.81 -11.49
CA GLN A 246 -28.54 -0.19 -10.60
C GLN A 246 -28.21 1.29 -10.38
N PRO A 247 -29.20 2.18 -10.44
CA PRO A 247 -28.98 3.59 -10.16
C PRO A 247 -28.47 3.81 -8.73
N ILE A 248 -27.48 4.70 -8.60
CA ILE A 248 -27.01 5.18 -7.30
C ILE A 248 -28.06 6.17 -6.76
N THR A 249 -28.49 5.95 -5.52
CA THR A 249 -29.52 6.75 -4.84
C THR A 249 -29.00 7.45 -3.59
N GLY A 250 -27.77 7.17 -3.17
CA GLY A 250 -27.12 7.83 -2.06
C GLY A 250 -25.66 7.41 -1.91
N LEU A 251 -24.92 8.21 -1.15
CA LEU A 251 -23.52 8.01 -0.83
C LEU A 251 -23.32 8.20 0.68
N GLU A 252 -22.66 7.22 1.30
CA GLU A 252 -22.22 7.26 2.68
C GLU A 252 -20.69 7.40 2.70
N ILE A 253 -20.17 8.27 3.55
CA ILE A 253 -18.73 8.35 3.81
C ILE A 253 -18.48 7.70 5.15
N LYS A 254 -17.48 6.84 5.20
CA LYS A 254 -17.05 6.18 6.43
C LYS A 254 -15.57 6.48 6.62
N PRO A 255 -15.23 7.62 7.23
CA PRO A 255 -13.83 8.01 7.43
C PRO A 255 -13.02 6.89 8.11
N ASP A 256 -13.64 6.15 9.03
CA ASP A 256 -13.00 5.06 9.79
C ASP A 256 -12.92 3.71 9.06
N SER A 257 -13.26 3.64 7.76
CA SER A 257 -13.41 2.35 7.03
C SER A 257 -12.23 1.95 6.13
N GLY A 258 -11.07 2.56 6.35
CA GLY A 258 -9.82 2.26 5.65
C GLY A 258 -8.97 3.51 5.47
N THR A 259 -7.78 3.32 4.91
CA THR A 259 -6.80 4.42 4.79
C THR A 259 -6.93 5.22 3.50
N GLN A 260 -7.36 4.62 2.39
CA GLN A 260 -7.44 5.27 1.07
C GLN A 260 -8.89 5.57 0.63
N ASN A 261 -9.05 6.28 -0.49
CA ASN A 261 -10.34 6.68 -1.05
C ASN A 261 -11.30 5.52 -1.32
N LYS A 262 -12.45 5.54 -0.64
CA LYS A 262 -13.51 4.54 -0.71
C LYS A 262 -14.87 5.23 -0.68
N LEU A 263 -15.76 4.85 -1.60
CA LEU A 263 -17.12 5.39 -1.69
C LEU A 263 -18.13 4.31 -1.33
N PHE A 264 -19.06 4.57 -0.41
CA PHE A 264 -20.10 3.60 -0.05
C PHE A 264 -21.44 4.00 -0.66
N PHE A 265 -21.83 3.36 -1.76
CA PHE A 265 -23.08 3.70 -2.42
C PHE A 265 -24.26 2.91 -1.88
N ARG A 266 -25.43 3.56 -1.92
CA ARG A 266 -26.73 2.93 -1.84
C ARG A 266 -27.33 2.85 -3.24
N LEU A 267 -27.80 1.66 -3.61
CA LEU A 267 -28.41 1.42 -4.92
C LEU A 267 -29.94 1.40 -4.81
N LYS A 268 -30.62 1.60 -5.95
CA LYS A 268 -32.10 1.71 -6.01
C LYS A 268 -32.82 0.47 -5.47
N ASP A 269 -32.24 -0.72 -5.60
CA ASP A 269 -32.76 -1.98 -5.06
C ASP A 269 -32.55 -2.15 -3.54
N GLY A 270 -32.05 -1.09 -2.88
CA GLY A 270 -31.75 -1.05 -1.45
C GLY A 270 -30.45 -1.77 -1.06
N SER A 271 -29.70 -2.31 -2.02
CA SER A 271 -28.38 -2.87 -1.75
C SER A 271 -27.36 -1.76 -1.46
N ARG A 272 -26.23 -2.16 -0.88
CA ARG A 272 -25.07 -1.31 -0.63
C ARG A 272 -23.86 -1.90 -1.35
N THR A 273 -22.93 -1.03 -1.71
CA THR A 273 -21.68 -1.42 -2.36
C THR A 273 -20.54 -0.52 -1.94
N LEU A 274 -19.35 -1.09 -1.84
CA LEU A 274 -18.10 -0.36 -1.65
C LEU A 274 -17.46 -0.17 -3.02
N ALA A 275 -17.21 1.08 -3.40
CA ALA A 275 -16.54 1.42 -4.63
C ALA A 275 -15.14 2.00 -4.40
N LYS A 276 -14.16 1.52 -5.18
CA LYS A 276 -12.80 2.07 -5.21
C LYS A 276 -12.53 2.68 -6.59
N PRO A 277 -12.23 3.98 -6.69
CA PRO A 277 -11.99 4.62 -7.98
C PRO A 277 -10.65 4.26 -8.60
N LYS A 278 -10.56 4.33 -9.93
CA LYS A 278 -9.29 4.24 -10.65
C LYS A 278 -8.36 5.36 -10.20
N ARG A 279 -7.17 4.99 -9.73
CA ARG A 279 -6.10 5.92 -9.35
C ARG A 279 -4.89 5.84 -10.27
N MET A 280 -4.53 4.63 -10.70
CA MET A 280 -3.36 4.38 -11.54
C MET A 280 -3.77 3.82 -12.91
N PRO A 281 -2.98 4.06 -13.97
CA PRO A 281 -3.08 3.30 -15.22
C PRO A 281 -2.84 1.80 -14.98
N ILE A 282 -3.37 0.97 -15.88
CA ILE A 282 -3.36 -0.51 -15.74
C ILE A 282 -2.00 -1.10 -16.14
N ASP A 283 -1.27 -0.35 -16.95
CA ASP A 283 0.03 -0.66 -17.52
C ASP A 283 1.21 -0.17 -16.67
N ILE A 284 0.96 0.46 -15.51
CA ILE A 284 2.00 0.93 -14.58
C ILE A 284 2.11 0.00 -13.37
N GLU A 285 3.33 -0.48 -13.11
CA GLU A 285 3.64 -1.27 -11.91
C GLU A 285 4.02 -0.38 -10.73
N THR A 286 3.87 -0.92 -9.53
CA THR A 286 4.35 -0.29 -8.30
C THR A 286 5.88 -0.29 -8.30
N PRO A 287 6.54 0.88 -8.18
CA PRO A 287 8.00 0.99 -8.16
C PRO A 287 8.63 0.07 -7.11
N PRO A 288 9.80 -0.56 -7.37
CA PRO A 288 10.42 -1.52 -6.46
C PRO A 288 10.79 -0.94 -5.09
N GLU A 289 11.03 0.38 -5.02
CA GLU A 289 11.36 1.11 -3.79
C GLU A 289 10.15 1.33 -2.87
N ARG A 290 8.92 1.15 -3.39
CA ARG A 290 7.70 1.37 -2.62
C ARG A 290 7.36 0.16 -1.75
N TYR A 291 7.16 0.41 -0.47
CA TYR A 291 6.64 -0.57 0.48
C TYR A 291 5.15 -0.84 0.24
N GLN A 292 4.68 -2.02 0.63
CA GLN A 292 3.28 -2.44 0.51
C GLN A 292 2.30 -1.48 1.20
N PHE A 293 2.68 -0.90 2.34
CA PHE A 293 1.85 0.02 3.11
C PHE A 293 1.76 1.44 2.53
N ASP A 294 2.65 1.77 1.61
CA ASP A 294 2.66 3.02 0.85
C ASP A 294 2.04 2.84 -0.56
N ASP A 295 1.64 1.61 -0.94
CA ASP A 295 1.13 1.32 -2.27
C ASP A 295 -0.33 1.76 -2.47
N PHE A 296 -0.63 2.21 -3.69
CA PHE A 296 -1.97 2.62 -4.08
C PHE A 296 -2.88 1.40 -4.27
N GLU A 297 -4.10 1.51 -3.74
CA GLU A 297 -5.16 0.57 -4.08
C GLU A 297 -5.58 0.73 -5.55
N LYS A 298 -5.72 -0.41 -6.23
CA LYS A 298 -6.04 -0.54 -7.65
C LYS A 298 -7.44 -1.13 -7.76
N PHE A 299 -8.36 -0.39 -8.37
CA PHE A 299 -9.74 -0.85 -8.55
C PHE A 299 -9.79 -2.20 -9.30
N TYR A 300 -8.96 -2.35 -10.35
CA TYR A 300 -8.92 -3.56 -11.17
C TYR A 300 -8.41 -4.77 -10.39
N ALA A 301 -7.59 -4.56 -9.35
CA ALA A 301 -7.08 -5.64 -8.53
C ALA A 301 -8.21 -6.28 -7.71
N GLU A 302 -9.15 -5.49 -7.17
CA GLU A 302 -10.34 -6.03 -6.49
C GLU A 302 -11.19 -6.90 -7.42
N VAL A 303 -11.41 -6.44 -8.65
CA VAL A 303 -12.19 -7.18 -9.65
C VAL A 303 -11.45 -8.47 -10.04
N ALA A 304 -10.18 -8.37 -10.43
CA ALA A 304 -9.37 -9.52 -10.82
C ALA A 304 -9.25 -10.57 -9.72
N SER A 305 -9.13 -10.15 -8.46
CA SER A 305 -9.03 -11.05 -7.31
C SER A 305 -10.31 -11.85 -7.09
N PHE A 306 -11.48 -11.25 -7.28
CA PHE A 306 -12.76 -11.97 -7.24
C PHE A 306 -12.86 -13.05 -8.31
N HIS A 307 -12.48 -12.74 -9.55
CA HIS A 307 -12.46 -13.72 -10.63
C HIS A 307 -11.44 -14.84 -10.38
N LEU A 308 -10.25 -14.49 -9.88
CA LEU A 308 -9.22 -15.46 -9.52
C LEU A 308 -9.68 -16.40 -8.40
N ASP A 309 -10.28 -15.87 -7.33
CA ASP A 309 -10.84 -16.64 -6.21
C ASP A 309 -11.89 -17.66 -6.68
N ARG A 310 -12.78 -17.25 -7.59
CA ARG A 310 -13.77 -18.14 -8.21
C ARG A 310 -13.12 -19.23 -9.06
N ILE A 311 -12.11 -18.87 -9.88
CA ILE A 311 -11.37 -19.84 -10.69
C ILE A 311 -10.59 -20.81 -9.79
N MET A 312 -10.05 -20.35 -8.66
CA MET A 312 -9.37 -21.21 -7.70
C MET A 312 -10.34 -22.04 -6.85
N GLY A 313 -11.65 -21.78 -6.94
CA GLY A 313 -12.67 -22.56 -6.22
C GLY A 313 -12.78 -22.23 -4.73
N PHE A 314 -12.11 -21.17 -4.26
CA PHE A 314 -12.21 -20.74 -2.86
C PHE A 314 -13.57 -20.11 -2.57
N ASN A 315 -14.07 -19.23 -3.46
CA ASN A 315 -15.33 -18.50 -3.29
C ASN A 315 -15.40 -17.69 -1.99
N ARG A 316 -14.29 -17.05 -1.60
CA ARG A 316 -14.11 -16.30 -0.33
C ARG A 316 -13.89 -14.80 -0.54
N VAL A 317 -13.77 -14.32 -1.78
CA VAL A 317 -13.76 -12.88 -2.11
C VAL A 317 -15.20 -12.40 -2.32
N PRO A 318 -15.68 -11.32 -1.67
CA PRO A 318 -17.02 -10.78 -1.95
C PRO A 318 -17.20 -10.47 -3.45
N PRO A 319 -18.40 -10.62 -4.04
CA PRO A 319 -18.59 -10.32 -5.45
C PRO A 319 -18.19 -8.91 -5.85
N VAL A 320 -17.39 -8.76 -6.90
CA VAL A 320 -16.91 -7.45 -7.39
C VAL A 320 -17.10 -7.35 -8.90
N VAL A 321 -17.56 -6.20 -9.38
CA VAL A 321 -17.62 -5.85 -10.80
C VAL A 321 -16.93 -4.52 -11.07
N SER A 322 -16.59 -4.27 -12.32
CA SER A 322 -16.20 -2.96 -12.83
C SER A 322 -17.41 -2.15 -13.29
N ARG A 323 -17.34 -0.82 -13.12
CA ARG A 323 -18.37 0.12 -13.58
C ARG A 323 -17.74 1.47 -13.92
N TYR A 324 -18.30 2.19 -14.88
CA TYR A 324 -18.05 3.63 -15.03
C TYR A 324 -19.10 4.38 -14.21
N ILE A 325 -18.65 5.33 -13.39
CA ILE A 325 -19.56 6.23 -12.66
C ILE A 325 -19.33 7.68 -13.10
N ASN A 326 -20.41 8.46 -13.13
CA ASN A 326 -20.34 9.89 -13.38
C ASN A 326 -20.10 10.66 -12.08
N LEU A 327 -18.95 11.33 -11.98
CA LEU A 327 -18.52 12.09 -10.81
C LEU A 327 -19.49 13.23 -10.46
N THR A 328 -20.14 13.83 -11.45
CA THR A 328 -21.12 14.90 -11.23
C THR A 328 -22.46 14.34 -10.73
N SER A 329 -23.08 13.44 -11.51
CA SER A 329 -24.46 13.01 -11.28
C SER A 329 -24.61 11.84 -10.31
N GLU A 330 -23.58 11.02 -10.12
CA GLU A 330 -23.62 9.83 -9.27
C GLU A 330 -22.75 9.94 -8.00
N VAL A 331 -21.78 10.85 -7.95
CA VAL A 331 -20.96 11.08 -6.74
C VAL A 331 -21.27 12.41 -6.10
N ARG A 332 -20.91 13.53 -6.76
CA ARG A 332 -21.06 14.88 -6.21
C ARG A 332 -22.50 15.20 -5.82
N LYS A 333 -23.48 14.80 -6.64
CA LYS A 333 -24.91 14.97 -6.35
C LYS A 333 -25.35 14.42 -4.98
N PHE A 334 -24.69 13.37 -4.50
CA PHE A 334 -25.02 12.71 -3.23
C PHE A 334 -23.94 12.93 -2.16
N ALA A 335 -22.93 13.75 -2.45
CA ALA A 335 -21.83 14.00 -1.53
C ALA A 335 -22.30 14.76 -0.27
N SER A 336 -21.68 14.47 0.86
CA SER A 336 -21.77 15.36 2.01
C SER A 336 -21.06 16.68 1.70
N TYR A 337 -21.36 17.72 2.47
CA TYR A 337 -20.70 19.02 2.34
C TYR A 337 -19.17 18.92 2.37
N GLU A 338 -18.61 18.10 3.27
CA GLU A 338 -17.15 17.93 3.36
C GLU A 338 -16.56 17.24 2.14
N LEU A 339 -17.26 16.26 1.55
CA LEU A 339 -16.77 15.60 0.34
C LEU A 339 -16.93 16.47 -0.89
N GLU A 340 -18.04 17.21 -0.98
CA GLU A 340 -18.27 18.13 -2.09
C GLU A 340 -17.16 19.18 -2.19
N LYS A 341 -16.64 19.69 -1.06
CA LYS A 341 -15.50 20.61 -1.04
C LYS A 341 -14.22 20.07 -1.67
N THR A 342 -14.07 18.76 -1.74
CA THR A 342 -12.89 18.12 -2.35
C THR A 342 -12.95 18.10 -3.87
N PHE A 343 -14.12 18.44 -4.45
CA PHE A 343 -14.29 18.50 -5.90
C PHE A 343 -13.73 19.78 -6.50
N TYR A 344 -13.07 19.66 -7.64
CA TYR A 344 -12.58 20.80 -8.43
C TYR A 344 -12.51 20.41 -9.92
N LYS A 345 -12.27 21.42 -10.77
CA LYS A 345 -11.97 21.20 -12.19
C LYS A 345 -10.47 21.26 -12.41
N SER A 346 -9.91 20.29 -13.11
CA SER A 346 -8.50 20.32 -13.56
C SER A 346 -8.28 21.45 -14.58
N LEU A 347 -7.01 21.70 -14.92
CA LEU A 347 -6.66 22.65 -15.98
C LEU A 347 -7.21 22.23 -17.36
N GLU A 348 -7.39 20.93 -17.58
CA GLU A 348 -7.99 20.35 -18.79
C GLU A 348 -9.54 20.32 -18.75
N GLY A 349 -10.14 20.80 -17.65
CA GLY A 349 -11.59 20.86 -17.46
C GLY A 349 -12.22 19.56 -16.91
N ASP A 350 -11.43 18.54 -16.59
CA ASP A 350 -11.89 17.30 -15.98
C ASP A 350 -12.40 17.54 -14.55
N ILE A 351 -13.45 16.82 -14.16
CA ILE A 351 -13.97 16.81 -12.80
C ILE A 351 -13.09 15.87 -11.96
N CYS A 352 -12.49 16.42 -10.91
CA CYS A 352 -11.63 15.70 -9.98
C CYS A 352 -12.16 15.80 -8.55
N PHE A 353 -11.84 14.81 -7.72
CA PHE A 353 -11.97 14.92 -6.27
C PHE A 353 -10.87 14.12 -5.57
N PHE A 354 -10.40 14.60 -4.42
CA PHE A 354 -9.42 13.89 -3.60
C PHE A 354 -10.01 13.16 -2.41
N GLY A 355 -11.27 13.41 -2.04
CA GLY A 355 -12.00 12.64 -1.03
C GLY A 355 -11.54 12.86 0.41
N ILE A 356 -12.02 12.01 1.33
CA ILE A 356 -11.79 12.13 2.78
C ILE A 356 -11.27 10.80 3.31
N CYS A 357 -9.95 10.74 3.55
CA CYS A 357 -9.27 9.55 4.06
C CYS A 357 -7.90 9.92 4.66
N GLU A 358 -7.23 8.95 5.28
CA GLU A 358 -5.93 9.15 5.93
C GLU A 358 -4.75 9.20 4.96
N GLN A 359 -4.82 8.45 3.86
CA GLN A 359 -3.74 8.27 2.89
C GLN A 359 -4.16 8.69 1.49
N PHE A 360 -3.41 9.63 0.91
CA PHE A 360 -3.55 10.04 -0.49
C PHE A 360 -4.92 10.67 -0.79
N CYS A 361 -5.47 11.43 0.16
CA CYS A 361 -6.68 12.25 -0.02
C CYS A 361 -6.34 13.74 -0.01
N ASP A 362 -5.45 14.15 -0.91
CA ASP A 362 -5.06 15.56 -1.15
C ASP A 362 -5.00 15.83 -2.66
N THR A 363 -4.94 17.11 -3.06
CA THR A 363 -4.94 17.55 -4.47
C THR A 363 -3.96 16.79 -5.38
N PRO A 364 -2.69 16.51 -5.00
CA PRO A 364 -1.77 15.75 -5.86
C PRO A 364 -2.18 14.30 -6.14
N PHE A 365 -3.11 13.75 -5.34
CA PHE A 365 -3.57 12.37 -5.41
C PHE A 365 -5.06 12.27 -5.77
N ALA A 366 -5.66 13.37 -6.23
CA ALA A 366 -7.03 13.41 -6.69
C ALA A 366 -7.27 12.41 -7.82
N VAL A 367 -8.46 11.85 -7.84
CA VAL A 367 -8.93 11.02 -8.96
C VAL A 367 -9.80 11.88 -9.86
N CYS A 368 -9.56 11.79 -11.16
CA CYS A 368 -10.22 12.61 -12.18
C CYS A 368 -10.98 11.73 -13.17
N GLY A 369 -12.15 12.20 -13.59
CA GLY A 369 -12.88 11.63 -14.72
C GLY A 369 -12.35 12.15 -16.06
N THR A 370 -12.98 11.71 -17.16
CA THR A 370 -12.70 12.26 -18.50
C THR A 370 -14.01 12.43 -19.30
N PRO A 371 -14.61 13.62 -19.34
CA PRO A 371 -14.35 14.73 -18.43
C PRO A 371 -14.86 14.44 -17.01
N ASP A 372 -15.89 13.62 -16.84
CA ASP A 372 -16.49 13.32 -15.53
C ASP A 372 -16.84 11.85 -15.31
N LEU A 373 -16.52 10.95 -16.25
CA LEU A 373 -16.65 9.51 -16.08
C LEU A 373 -15.34 8.89 -15.56
N ILE A 374 -15.43 8.06 -14.53
CA ILE A 374 -14.29 7.34 -13.96
C ILE A 374 -14.59 5.84 -13.81
N PRO A 375 -13.64 4.94 -14.14
CA PRO A 375 -13.74 3.54 -13.79
C PRO A 375 -13.65 3.31 -12.28
N VAL A 376 -14.48 2.41 -11.75
CA VAL A 376 -14.44 1.97 -10.36
C VAL A 376 -14.64 0.45 -10.27
N SER A 377 -14.16 -0.15 -9.18
CA SER A 377 -14.67 -1.44 -8.74
C SER A 377 -15.91 -1.22 -7.88
N MET A 378 -16.86 -2.15 -7.92
CA MET A 378 -18.11 -2.15 -7.16
C MET A 378 -18.19 -3.48 -6.42
N ALA A 379 -17.77 -3.47 -5.15
CA ALA A 379 -17.76 -4.66 -4.30
C ALA A 379 -19.08 -4.80 -3.55
N PHE A 380 -19.62 -6.02 -3.53
CA PHE A 380 -20.80 -6.39 -2.79
C PHE A 380 -20.61 -6.15 -1.30
N TYR A 381 -21.54 -5.42 -0.68
CA TYR A 381 -21.46 -5.16 0.74
C TYR A 381 -21.94 -6.37 1.54
N LEU A 382 -21.01 -6.97 2.30
CA LEU A 382 -21.32 -8.05 3.25
C LEU A 382 -22.44 -7.64 4.22
N PRO A 383 -23.15 -8.60 4.85
CA PRO A 383 -24.13 -8.30 5.88
C PRO A 383 -23.61 -7.28 6.90
N SER A 384 -24.51 -6.40 7.34
CA SER A 384 -24.20 -5.39 8.37
C SER A 384 -23.61 -6.08 9.59
N ARG A 385 -22.57 -5.49 10.21
CA ARG A 385 -22.00 -6.00 11.47
C ARG A 385 -23.06 -6.09 12.58
N THR A 386 -24.09 -5.25 12.53
CA THR A 386 -25.24 -5.28 13.45
C THR A 386 -26.19 -6.46 13.24
N LYS A 387 -26.14 -7.12 12.08
CA LYS A 387 -26.96 -8.30 11.76
C LYS A 387 -26.16 -9.60 11.91
N VAL A 388 -24.92 -9.59 11.43
CA VAL A 388 -24.00 -10.71 11.53
C VAL A 388 -22.65 -10.17 11.99
N GLY A 389 -22.26 -10.56 13.19
CA GLY A 389 -20.97 -10.21 13.76
C GLY A 389 -19.82 -10.73 12.89
N ARG A 390 -18.73 -9.96 12.86
CA ARG A 390 -17.50 -10.32 12.14
C ARG A 390 -16.31 -10.17 13.07
N LEU A 391 -15.54 -11.23 13.22
CA LEU A 391 -14.30 -11.23 13.96
C LEU A 391 -13.17 -10.73 13.06
N SER A 392 -12.26 -9.95 13.63
CA SER A 392 -11.02 -9.48 13.00
C SER A 392 -9.86 -10.12 13.73
N TRP A 393 -8.96 -10.74 12.97
CA TRP A 393 -7.83 -11.48 13.51
C TRP A 393 -6.55 -10.90 12.92
N GLU A 394 -5.53 -10.72 13.75
CA GLU A 394 -4.21 -10.38 13.28
C GLU A 394 -3.59 -11.61 12.59
N ASN A 395 -2.98 -11.39 11.43
CA ASN A 395 -2.27 -12.46 10.72
C ASN A 395 -0.93 -12.74 11.43
N PRO A 396 -0.61 -14.00 11.80
CA PRO A 396 0.71 -14.32 12.38
C PRO A 396 1.88 -13.94 11.47
N TRP A 397 1.66 -13.92 10.15
CA TRP A 397 2.63 -13.45 9.15
C TRP A 397 2.41 -12.00 8.72
N LYS A 398 1.81 -11.18 9.58
CA LYS A 398 1.70 -9.74 9.37
C LYS A 398 3.11 -9.14 9.18
N GLN A 399 3.25 -8.32 8.14
CA GLN A 399 4.47 -7.55 7.87
C GLN A 399 4.78 -6.58 9.03
N SER A 400 5.99 -6.03 9.12
CA SER A 400 6.35 -5.11 10.20
C SER A 400 5.63 -3.75 10.12
N TYR A 401 5.17 -3.34 8.92
CA TYR A 401 4.69 -1.99 8.64
C TYR A 401 5.68 -0.89 9.08
N CYS A 402 6.97 -1.23 9.06
CA CYS A 402 8.06 -0.38 9.47
C CYS A 402 9.20 -0.46 8.45
N ARG A 403 9.82 0.68 8.15
CA ARG A 403 10.92 0.76 7.14
C ARG A 403 12.25 0.23 7.66
N TYR A 404 12.40 0.07 8.97
CA TYR A 404 13.67 -0.26 9.62
C TYR A 404 13.63 -1.59 10.36
N GLU A 405 12.44 -2.15 10.56
CA GLU A 405 12.23 -3.38 11.30
C GLU A 405 11.75 -4.47 10.36
N ARG A 406 12.27 -5.67 10.59
CA ARG A 406 11.80 -6.90 9.97
C ARG A 406 10.68 -7.51 10.81
N ALA A 407 9.76 -8.19 10.16
CA ALA A 407 8.76 -8.96 10.88
C ALA A 407 9.42 -10.19 11.56
N PRO A 408 8.93 -10.66 12.72
CA PRO A 408 9.54 -11.78 13.42
C PRO A 408 9.72 -13.05 12.57
N TRP A 409 8.76 -13.32 11.68
CA TRP A 409 8.78 -14.48 10.78
C TRP A 409 9.81 -14.38 9.64
N GLU A 410 10.33 -13.19 9.33
CA GLU A 410 11.34 -13.00 8.26
C GLU A 410 12.74 -13.48 8.67
N GLY A 411 13.00 -13.57 9.98
CA GLY A 411 14.31 -13.96 10.52
C GLY A 411 14.35 -15.36 11.13
N ASP A 412 13.24 -16.09 11.12
CA ASP A 412 13.13 -17.41 11.74
C ASP A 412 12.41 -18.40 10.81
N ASP A 413 13.19 -19.28 10.16
CA ASP A 413 12.67 -20.33 9.29
C ASP A 413 11.76 -21.32 10.04
N LEU A 414 11.92 -21.44 11.37
CA LEU A 414 11.09 -22.29 12.23
C LEU A 414 9.96 -21.52 12.93
N TYR A 415 9.67 -20.29 12.49
CA TYR A 415 8.66 -19.42 13.10
C TYR A 415 7.29 -20.13 13.26
N CYS A 416 6.83 -20.83 12.22
CA CYS A 416 5.58 -21.58 12.29
C CYS A 416 5.60 -22.63 13.41
N HIS A 417 6.66 -23.44 13.48
CA HIS A 417 6.77 -24.50 14.48
C HIS A 417 6.94 -23.98 15.91
N ARG A 418 7.72 -22.91 16.09
CA ARG A 418 8.03 -22.36 17.41
C ARG A 418 6.91 -21.53 18.00
N TYR A 419 6.21 -20.76 17.17
CA TYR A 419 5.25 -19.76 17.65
C TYR A 419 3.82 -20.05 17.21
N VAL A 420 3.59 -20.28 15.91
CA VAL A 420 2.22 -20.45 15.40
C VAL A 420 1.61 -21.77 15.85
N LEU A 421 2.34 -22.88 15.69
CA LEU A 421 1.91 -24.19 16.15
C LEU A 421 1.95 -24.33 17.67
N SER A 422 2.67 -23.46 18.39
CA SER A 422 2.63 -23.50 19.86
C SER A 422 1.26 -23.10 20.44
N ASP A 423 0.42 -22.42 19.65
CA ASP A 423 -0.93 -22.05 20.03
C ASP A 423 -1.94 -23.15 19.66
N ASP A 424 -2.58 -23.70 20.70
CA ASP A 424 -3.62 -24.73 20.65
C ASP A 424 -4.76 -24.39 19.67
N PHE A 425 -5.04 -23.11 19.43
CA PHE A 425 -6.03 -22.66 18.46
C PHE A 425 -5.73 -23.16 17.05
N PHE A 426 -4.47 -23.11 16.60
CA PHE A 426 -4.10 -23.54 15.24
C PHE A 426 -4.03 -25.07 15.11
N HIS A 427 -3.81 -25.78 16.21
CA HIS A 427 -3.84 -27.24 16.24
C HIS A 427 -5.25 -27.82 16.22
N ARG A 428 -6.18 -27.20 16.95
CA ARG A 428 -7.54 -27.74 17.15
C ARG A 428 -8.54 -27.28 16.11
N THR A 429 -8.15 -26.38 15.20
CA THR A 429 -9.04 -25.76 14.22
C THR A 429 -8.48 -25.88 12.81
N ARG A 430 -9.32 -25.58 11.82
CA ARG A 430 -8.90 -25.47 10.41
C ARG A 430 -8.13 -24.19 10.08
N ARG A 431 -7.98 -23.26 11.04
CA ARG A 431 -7.57 -21.88 10.76
C ARG A 431 -6.21 -21.79 10.08
N LEU A 432 -5.26 -22.62 10.47
CA LEU A 432 -3.93 -22.59 9.86
C LEU A 432 -3.97 -22.96 8.38
N LEU A 433 -4.75 -23.97 8.01
CA LEU A 433 -4.97 -24.31 6.61
C LEU A 433 -5.71 -23.19 5.87
N ASP A 434 -6.64 -22.47 6.51
CA ASP A 434 -7.29 -21.29 5.90
C ASP A 434 -6.29 -20.16 5.63
N ILE A 435 -5.34 -19.93 6.53
CA ILE A 435 -4.26 -18.96 6.34
C ILE A 435 -3.33 -19.39 5.21
N ILE A 436 -3.06 -20.68 5.06
CA ILE A 436 -2.21 -21.19 3.98
C ILE A 436 -2.91 -21.05 2.62
N ASP A 437 -4.21 -21.36 2.51
CA ASP A 437 -4.99 -21.09 1.28
C ASP A 437 -4.95 -19.61 0.92
N MET A 438 -5.13 -18.73 1.92
CA MET A 438 -5.02 -17.28 1.76
C MET A 438 -3.62 -16.87 1.29
N ALA A 439 -2.56 -17.45 1.85
CA ALA A 439 -1.17 -17.19 1.44
C ALA A 439 -0.90 -17.63 -0.01
N VAL A 440 -1.42 -18.79 -0.43
CA VAL A 440 -1.37 -19.24 -1.83
C VAL A 440 -2.10 -18.27 -2.75
N PHE A 441 -3.31 -17.86 -2.37
CA PHE A 441 -4.11 -16.88 -3.12
C PHE A 441 -3.39 -15.53 -3.24
N ASP A 442 -2.89 -15.00 -2.13
CA ASP A 442 -2.17 -13.72 -2.06
C ASP A 442 -0.84 -13.79 -2.83
N PHE A 443 -0.13 -14.92 -2.81
CA PHE A 443 1.12 -15.08 -3.55
C PHE A 443 0.87 -15.07 -5.06
N ILE A 444 -0.14 -15.79 -5.56
CA ILE A 444 -0.47 -15.85 -6.99
C ILE A 444 -0.79 -14.45 -7.55
N GLN A 445 -1.57 -13.65 -6.82
CA GLN A 445 -1.88 -12.28 -7.23
C GLN A 445 -0.81 -11.24 -6.85
N GLY A 446 0.12 -11.58 -5.94
CA GLY A 446 1.15 -10.68 -5.43
C GLY A 446 0.63 -9.63 -4.45
N ASN A 447 -0.22 -10.02 -3.50
CA ASN A 447 -0.73 -9.15 -2.45
C ASN A 447 0.08 -9.30 -1.16
N LEU A 448 0.85 -8.27 -0.80
CA LEU A 448 1.68 -8.25 0.41
C LEU A 448 0.97 -7.69 1.65
N ASP A 449 -0.24 -7.16 1.49
CA ASP A 449 -0.88 -6.33 2.51
C ASP A 449 -1.85 -7.09 3.42
N ARG A 450 -1.70 -8.41 3.53
CA ARG A 450 -2.56 -9.26 4.35
C ARG A 450 -2.20 -9.19 5.84
N HIS A 451 -2.38 -8.03 6.47
CA HIS A 451 -2.13 -7.85 7.91
C HIS A 451 -3.21 -8.43 8.82
N HIS A 452 -4.43 -8.53 8.32
CA HIS A 452 -5.59 -9.00 9.06
C HIS A 452 -6.43 -9.90 8.17
N TYR A 453 -7.15 -10.81 8.81
CA TYR A 453 -8.18 -11.61 8.16
C TYR A 453 -9.44 -11.62 9.01
N HIS A 454 -10.57 -11.96 8.38
CA HIS A 454 -11.87 -11.80 9.00
C HIS A 454 -12.73 -13.05 8.82
N SER A 455 -13.61 -13.32 9.77
CA SER A 455 -14.53 -14.46 9.74
C SER A 455 -15.90 -14.10 10.30
N PHE A 456 -16.92 -14.93 10.04
CA PHE A 456 -18.23 -14.71 10.66
C PHE A 456 -18.18 -15.17 12.12
N GLU A 457 -18.67 -14.31 13.02
CA GLU A 457 -18.70 -14.61 14.45
C GLU A 457 -19.65 -15.77 14.79
N VAL A 458 -20.76 -15.91 14.05
CA VAL A 458 -21.76 -16.97 14.26
C VAL A 458 -21.18 -18.38 14.13
N PHE A 459 -20.10 -18.54 13.36
CA PHE A 459 -19.41 -19.81 13.16
C PHE A 459 -18.18 -19.98 14.06
N GLN A 460 -17.91 -19.00 14.93
CA GLN A 460 -16.81 -19.02 15.90
C GLN A 460 -15.46 -19.36 15.24
N ASN A 461 -14.75 -20.35 15.79
CA ASN A 461 -13.41 -20.75 15.34
C ASN A 461 -13.44 -21.63 14.07
N ASP A 462 -14.56 -22.28 13.79
CA ASP A 462 -14.78 -23.10 12.59
C ASP A 462 -15.50 -22.29 11.51
N SER A 463 -14.91 -21.15 11.14
CA SER A 463 -15.38 -20.29 10.06
C SER A 463 -14.29 -20.14 9.03
N ASP A 464 -14.66 -20.08 7.76
CA ASP A 464 -13.73 -19.64 6.74
C ASP A 464 -13.34 -18.17 6.93
N ILE A 465 -12.28 -17.80 6.22
CA ILE A 465 -11.72 -16.47 6.13
C ILE A 465 -12.30 -15.73 4.91
N PHE A 466 -12.63 -14.45 5.07
CA PHE A 466 -12.92 -13.57 3.96
C PHE A 466 -11.64 -13.03 3.33
N LEU A 467 -11.58 -13.09 2.01
CA LEU A 467 -10.48 -12.57 1.20
C LEU A 467 -10.86 -11.20 0.63
N TYR A 468 -11.19 -10.22 1.48
CA TYR A 468 -11.41 -8.81 1.03
C TYR A 468 -10.18 -7.93 1.27
N ASP A 469 -10.17 -6.71 0.71
CA ASP A 469 -8.99 -5.82 0.66
C ASP A 469 -7.87 -6.37 -0.23
N ASN A 470 -8.20 -6.59 -1.51
CA ASN A 470 -7.24 -7.04 -2.52
C ASN A 470 -6.74 -5.89 -3.40
N GLY A 471 -7.02 -4.63 -3.03
CA GLY A 471 -6.64 -3.45 -3.78
C GLY A 471 -5.13 -3.30 -4.02
N ARG A 472 -4.28 -3.94 -3.20
CA ARG A 472 -2.82 -3.93 -3.36
C ARG A 472 -2.26 -5.13 -4.12
N ALA A 473 -3.12 -6.01 -4.63
CA ALA A 473 -2.73 -7.09 -5.53
C ALA A 473 -2.32 -6.57 -6.92
N PHE A 474 -1.69 -7.45 -7.71
CA PHE A 474 -1.23 -7.17 -9.07
C PHE A 474 -0.33 -5.92 -9.14
N ALA A 475 0.49 -5.69 -8.13
CA ALA A 475 1.39 -4.53 -8.05
C ALA A 475 2.60 -4.65 -8.97
N ARG A 476 3.18 -5.86 -9.08
CA ARG A 476 4.40 -6.15 -9.86
C ARG A 476 4.22 -7.48 -10.60
N ALA A 477 4.53 -7.54 -11.90
CA ALA A 477 4.47 -8.78 -12.68
C ALA A 477 5.85 -9.45 -12.84
N TYR A 478 6.92 -8.68 -12.72
CA TYR A 478 8.30 -9.16 -12.89
C TYR A 478 8.97 -9.65 -11.61
N ARG A 479 8.30 -9.46 -10.47
CA ARG A 479 8.79 -9.85 -9.15
C ARG A 479 7.78 -10.76 -8.44
N ASP A 480 8.30 -11.79 -7.78
CA ASP A 480 7.53 -12.69 -6.93
C ASP A 480 8.05 -12.56 -5.49
N ASP A 481 7.17 -12.13 -4.58
CA ASP A 481 7.55 -11.91 -3.19
C ASP A 481 7.28 -13.17 -2.36
N PHE A 482 8.31 -14.03 -2.24
CA PHE A 482 8.24 -15.30 -1.50
C PHE A 482 7.89 -15.13 -0.01
N GLY A 483 8.06 -13.95 0.56
CA GLY A 483 7.57 -13.60 1.90
C GLY A 483 6.07 -13.88 2.08
N ILE A 484 5.26 -13.73 1.02
CA ILE A 484 3.83 -14.07 1.06
C ILE A 484 3.60 -15.57 1.26
N LEU A 485 4.49 -16.41 0.72
CA LEU A 485 4.36 -17.87 0.72
C LEU A 485 4.94 -18.52 1.99
N MET A 486 5.50 -17.73 2.91
CA MET A 486 6.07 -18.22 4.17
C MET A 486 5.14 -19.09 5.02
N PRO A 487 3.82 -18.84 5.12
CA PRO A 487 2.92 -19.77 5.81
C PRO A 487 2.95 -21.19 5.24
N LEU A 488 3.08 -21.35 3.92
CA LEU A 488 3.19 -22.66 3.28
C LEU A 488 4.58 -23.27 3.55
N THR A 489 5.65 -22.53 3.32
CA THR A 489 7.02 -23.06 3.37
C THR A 489 7.54 -23.29 4.79
N GLN A 490 7.12 -22.49 5.77
CA GLN A 490 7.53 -22.66 7.18
C GLN A 490 6.71 -23.71 7.90
N CYS A 491 5.40 -23.83 7.59
CA CYS A 491 4.56 -24.84 8.22
C CYS A 491 4.58 -26.18 7.50
N CYS A 492 4.99 -26.19 6.23
CA CYS A 492 4.91 -27.32 5.31
C CYS A 492 3.59 -28.07 5.41
N MET A 493 2.47 -27.35 5.25
CA MET A 493 1.14 -27.92 5.24
C MET A 493 0.30 -27.38 4.09
N ILE A 494 -0.55 -28.20 3.48
CA ILE A 494 -1.52 -27.77 2.49
C ILE A 494 -2.77 -28.66 2.51
N ARG A 495 -3.94 -28.12 2.20
CA ARG A 495 -5.14 -28.94 1.96
C ARG A 495 -4.96 -29.79 0.71
N PHE A 496 -5.50 -31.00 0.77
CA PHE A 496 -5.55 -31.87 -0.38
C PHE A 496 -6.41 -31.26 -1.50
N SER A 497 -7.59 -30.72 -1.18
CA SER A 497 -8.46 -30.05 -2.15
C SER A 497 -7.76 -28.88 -2.85
N THR A 498 -6.99 -28.07 -2.13
CA THR A 498 -6.20 -26.96 -2.68
C THR A 498 -5.11 -27.48 -3.61
N LEU A 499 -4.29 -28.45 -3.19
CA LEU A 499 -3.25 -29.04 -4.05
C LEU A 499 -3.85 -29.65 -5.32
N GLU A 500 -4.91 -30.43 -5.19
CA GLU A 500 -5.62 -31.03 -6.33
C GLU A 500 -6.09 -29.94 -7.31
N ARG A 501 -6.67 -28.86 -6.79
CA ARG A 501 -7.15 -27.75 -7.61
C ARG A 501 -6.02 -27.03 -8.35
N LEU A 502 -4.91 -26.73 -7.66
CA LEU A 502 -3.75 -26.08 -8.27
C LEU A 502 -3.13 -26.94 -9.37
N LEU A 503 -2.98 -28.25 -9.11
CA LEU A 503 -2.45 -29.20 -10.08
C LEU A 503 -3.39 -29.35 -11.30
N GLY A 504 -4.70 -29.39 -11.06
CA GLY A 504 -5.71 -29.37 -12.12
C GLY A 504 -5.67 -28.10 -12.97
N LEU A 505 -5.46 -26.93 -12.36
CA LEU A 505 -5.30 -25.66 -13.08
C LEU A 505 -4.00 -25.61 -13.90
N TYR A 506 -2.92 -26.24 -13.42
CA TYR A 506 -1.66 -26.34 -14.15
C TYR A 506 -1.76 -27.26 -15.37
N LEU A 507 -2.50 -28.37 -15.24
CA LEU A 507 -2.65 -29.39 -16.29
C LEU A 507 -3.74 -29.07 -17.32
N ASP A 508 -4.55 -28.05 -17.07
CA ASP A 508 -5.62 -27.66 -17.99
C ASP A 508 -5.04 -27.19 -19.34
N ARG A 509 -5.81 -27.42 -20.42
CA ARG A 509 -5.44 -26.94 -21.77
C ARG A 509 -5.41 -25.41 -21.83
N VAL A 510 -6.17 -24.74 -20.98
CA VAL A 510 -6.21 -23.28 -20.87
C VAL A 510 -5.48 -22.87 -19.60
N SER A 511 -4.43 -22.08 -19.74
CA SER A 511 -3.61 -21.61 -18.61
C SER A 511 -4.43 -20.83 -17.57
N LEU A 512 -3.99 -20.79 -16.31
CA LEU A 512 -4.68 -20.00 -15.27
C LEU A 512 -4.81 -18.52 -15.66
N GLY A 513 -3.75 -17.94 -16.22
CA GLY A 513 -3.75 -16.58 -16.75
C GLY A 513 -4.79 -16.39 -17.87
N ASP A 514 -4.93 -17.34 -18.79
CA ASP A 514 -5.94 -17.27 -19.85
C ASP A 514 -7.36 -17.47 -19.33
N LYS A 515 -7.56 -18.37 -18.36
CA LYS A 515 -8.85 -18.50 -17.67
C LYS A 515 -9.25 -17.20 -16.98
N LEU A 516 -8.31 -16.54 -16.31
CA LEU A 516 -8.53 -15.24 -15.68
C LEU A 516 -8.85 -14.18 -16.73
N ARG A 517 -8.09 -14.14 -17.84
CA ARG A 517 -8.35 -13.23 -18.97
C ARG A 517 -9.76 -13.40 -19.52
N ILE A 518 -10.17 -14.64 -19.83
CA ILE A 518 -11.50 -14.97 -20.35
C ILE A 518 -12.57 -14.58 -19.35
N SER A 519 -12.38 -14.89 -18.07
CA SER A 519 -13.37 -14.55 -17.04
C SER A 519 -13.55 -13.03 -16.89
N LEU A 520 -12.49 -12.24 -17.10
CA LEU A 520 -12.54 -10.77 -17.09
C LEU A 520 -13.11 -10.17 -18.39
N GLU A 521 -13.39 -10.97 -19.43
CA GLU A 521 -14.06 -10.48 -20.63
C GLU A 521 -15.53 -10.12 -20.38
N ASP A 522 -16.14 -10.51 -19.27
CA ASP A 522 -17.52 -10.11 -18.94
C ASP A 522 -17.60 -8.71 -18.29
N GLU A 523 -16.46 -8.10 -17.99
CA GLU A 523 -16.37 -6.81 -17.31
C GLU A 523 -16.57 -5.62 -18.26
N ILE A 524 -17.15 -4.52 -17.79
CA ILE A 524 -17.42 -3.36 -18.65
C ILE A 524 -16.14 -2.56 -18.88
N VAL A 525 -15.33 -2.36 -17.84
CA VAL A 525 -14.03 -1.70 -17.97
C VAL A 525 -13.03 -2.73 -18.47
N ARG A 526 -12.45 -2.52 -19.66
CA ARG A 526 -11.48 -3.44 -20.27
C ARG A 526 -10.37 -2.71 -21.00
N PRO A 527 -9.16 -3.31 -21.06
CA PRO A 527 -8.70 -4.47 -20.28
C PRO A 527 -8.57 -4.13 -18.78
N LEU A 528 -8.65 -5.13 -17.88
CA LEU A 528 -8.43 -4.93 -16.42
C LEU A 528 -7.03 -5.31 -15.95
N LEU A 529 -6.37 -6.24 -16.62
CA LEU A 529 -5.01 -6.67 -16.31
C LEU A 529 -4.14 -6.59 -17.56
N ALA A 530 -2.91 -6.09 -17.41
CA ALA A 530 -1.90 -6.19 -18.45
C ALA A 530 -1.49 -7.67 -18.66
N LYS A 531 -1.14 -8.03 -19.91
CA LYS A 531 -0.74 -9.39 -20.29
C LYS A 531 0.36 -9.97 -19.40
N ARG A 532 1.29 -9.13 -18.95
CA ARG A 532 2.38 -9.52 -18.04
C ARG A 532 1.87 -10.06 -16.69
N HIS A 533 0.80 -9.51 -16.13
CA HIS A 533 0.23 -10.05 -14.88
C HIS A 533 -0.40 -11.43 -15.09
N LEU A 534 -1.04 -11.67 -16.25
CA LEU A 534 -1.60 -12.98 -16.58
C LEU A 534 -0.49 -14.04 -16.68
N ARG A 535 0.67 -13.68 -17.25
CA ARG A 535 1.86 -14.56 -17.27
C ARG A 535 2.46 -14.77 -15.88
N ALA A 536 2.55 -13.72 -15.07
CA ALA A 536 3.03 -13.82 -13.70
C ALA A 536 2.18 -14.78 -12.85
N VAL A 537 0.85 -14.76 -13.01
CA VAL A 537 -0.07 -15.71 -12.36
C VAL A 537 0.27 -17.17 -12.72
N ASN A 538 0.56 -17.46 -13.99
CA ASN A 538 0.99 -18.79 -14.43
C ASN A 538 2.34 -19.20 -13.80
N ARG A 539 3.33 -18.31 -13.82
CA ARG A 539 4.64 -18.56 -13.20
C ARG A 539 4.50 -18.83 -11.69
N ARG A 540 3.70 -18.02 -10.99
CA ARG A 540 3.48 -18.14 -9.54
C ARG A 540 2.75 -19.44 -9.17
N LEU A 541 1.82 -19.91 -10.00
CA LEU A 541 1.22 -21.24 -9.81
C LEU A 541 2.28 -22.34 -9.79
N VAL A 542 3.27 -22.29 -10.70
CA VAL A 542 4.38 -23.24 -10.72
C VAL A 542 5.21 -23.15 -9.45
N LEU A 543 5.55 -21.94 -9.01
CA LEU A 543 6.32 -21.73 -7.77
C LEU A 543 5.60 -22.26 -6.52
N VAL A 544 4.27 -22.19 -6.45
CA VAL A 544 3.50 -22.80 -5.35
C VAL A 544 3.63 -24.33 -5.38
N LEU A 545 3.52 -24.95 -6.55
CA LEU A 545 3.63 -26.40 -6.69
C LEU A 545 5.05 -26.90 -6.38
N GLU A 546 6.09 -26.13 -6.75
CA GLU A 546 7.47 -26.38 -6.35
C GLU A 546 7.65 -26.27 -4.83
N ALA A 547 7.07 -25.25 -4.18
CA ALA A 547 7.14 -25.13 -2.72
C ALA A 547 6.50 -26.32 -1.98
N VAL A 548 5.39 -26.87 -2.52
CA VAL A 548 4.79 -28.10 -1.98
C VAL A 548 5.73 -29.29 -2.15
N TYR A 549 6.36 -29.42 -3.32
CA TYR A 549 7.35 -30.46 -3.58
C TYR A 549 8.56 -30.38 -2.64
N ASP A 550 9.08 -29.18 -2.40
CA ASP A 550 10.21 -28.94 -1.49
C ASP A 550 9.85 -29.37 -0.06
N CYS A 551 8.63 -29.05 0.39
CA CYS A 551 8.12 -29.52 1.69
C CYS A 551 8.00 -31.04 1.78
N ILE A 552 7.57 -31.72 0.72
CA ILE A 552 7.49 -33.20 0.69
C ILE A 552 8.89 -33.79 0.74
N THR A 553 9.84 -33.19 0.01
CA THR A 553 11.24 -33.62 -0.01
C THR A 553 11.89 -33.43 1.36
N ALA A 554 11.65 -32.30 2.02
CA ALA A 554 12.11 -32.02 3.38
C ALA A 554 11.50 -32.97 4.43
N ALA A 555 10.36 -33.59 4.12
CA ALA A 555 9.73 -34.63 4.93
C ALA A 555 10.18 -36.06 4.57
N ASP A 556 11.33 -36.21 3.90
CA ASP A 556 11.88 -37.49 3.42
C ASP A 556 10.90 -38.26 2.50
N GLY A 557 10.07 -37.54 1.74
CA GLY A 557 9.05 -38.09 0.86
C GLY A 557 7.74 -38.47 1.57
N ASP A 558 7.62 -38.27 2.89
CA ASP A 558 6.39 -38.52 3.64
C ASP A 558 5.35 -37.41 3.40
N TYR A 559 4.67 -37.49 2.26
CA TYR A 559 3.67 -36.52 1.86
C TYR A 559 2.50 -36.40 2.85
N LYS A 560 2.25 -37.40 3.71
CA LYS A 560 1.19 -37.35 4.72
C LYS A 560 1.49 -36.36 5.83
N LYS A 561 2.76 -35.97 6.01
CA LYS A 561 3.15 -34.87 6.93
C LYS A 561 2.84 -33.50 6.36
N VAL A 562 2.73 -33.37 5.04
CA VAL A 562 2.52 -32.10 4.34
C VAL A 562 1.06 -31.91 3.92
N ILE A 563 0.46 -32.93 3.34
CA ILE A 563 -0.87 -32.79 2.74
C ILE A 563 -1.93 -33.27 3.75
N ARG A 564 -2.93 -32.43 4.02
CA ARG A 564 -4.04 -32.71 4.93
C ARG A 564 -5.31 -32.98 4.12
N ASP A 565 -5.87 -34.17 4.27
CA ASP A 565 -7.20 -34.48 3.71
C ASP A 565 -8.28 -33.69 4.47
N ASP A 566 -8.92 -32.77 3.77
CA ASP A 566 -10.01 -31.94 4.25
C ASP A 566 -11.39 -32.47 3.82
N GLY A 567 -11.42 -33.52 2.99
CA GLY A 567 -12.62 -34.20 2.52
C GLY A 567 -13.34 -33.55 1.33
N TYR A 568 -12.92 -32.37 0.85
CA TYR A 568 -13.60 -31.57 -0.20
C TYR A 568 -13.08 -31.74 -1.61
#